data_AF-A0A0F9D984-F1
#
_entry.id   AF-A0A0F9D984-F1
#
_cell.length_a   1.000
_cell.length_b   1.000
_cell.length_c   1.000
_cell.angle_alpha   90.00
_cell.angle_beta   90.00
_cell.angle_gamma   90.00
#
_symmetry.space_group_name_H-M   'P 1'
#
loop_
_entity.id
_entity.type
_entity.pdbx_description
1 polymer ?
#
loop_
_entity_poly.entity_id
_entity_poly.type
_entity_poly.pdbx_seq_one_letter_code
_entity_poly.pdbx_strand_id
1 'polypeptide(L)' 'PEQLPTVPIEEGMNLAIKAMTTNAGIIYIGYSSATALNTNSDYFTLYPGESISLNITNANLVWIDAESGEGIEYITEQD' A
#
# COMPACT_ATOMS: atom_id res chain seq x y z
N PRO A 1 -2.80 9.76 -5.89
CA PRO A 1 -1.79 8.76 -5.54
C PRO A 1 -0.46 9.34 -5.07
N GLU A 2 0.10 8.78 -3.99
CA GLU A 2 1.38 9.12 -3.38
C GLU A 2 2.28 7.87 -3.37
N GLN A 3 3.57 8.05 -3.67
CA GLN A 3 4.56 6.98 -3.62
C GLN A 3 5.07 6.83 -2.20
N LEU A 4 5.23 5.59 -1.70
CA LEU A 4 5.90 5.39 -0.42
C LEU A 4 7.37 5.84 -0.49
N PRO A 5 7.96 6.25 0.65
CA PRO A 5 9.36 6.62 0.69
C PRO A 5 10.27 5.43 0.37
N THR A 6 11.51 5.72 0.00
CA THR A 6 12.52 4.68 -0.26
C THR A 6 12.89 4.00 1.05
N VAL A 7 12.46 2.74 1.19
CA VAL A 7 12.77 1.86 2.31
C VAL A 7 13.13 0.50 1.72
N PRO A 8 14.43 0.11 1.72
CA PRO A 8 14.84 -1.21 1.28
C PRO A 8 14.16 -2.30 2.12
N ILE A 9 13.69 -3.36 1.47
CA ILE A 9 13.14 -4.55 2.11
C ILE A 9 14.17 -5.66 1.96
N GLU A 10 14.60 -6.23 3.08
CA GLU A 10 15.63 -7.27 3.08
C GLU A 10 15.13 -8.58 2.48
N GLU A 11 16.06 -9.41 1.99
CA GLU A 11 15.72 -10.73 1.46
C GLU A 11 15.06 -11.60 2.55
N GLY A 12 13.95 -12.23 2.21
CA GLY A 12 13.15 -13.02 3.15
C GLY A 12 12.17 -12.21 4.01
N MET A 13 12.07 -10.89 3.79
CA MET A 13 11.07 -10.03 4.42
C MET A 13 9.98 -9.61 3.41
N ASN A 14 8.81 -9.29 3.92
CA ASN A 14 7.70 -8.70 3.17
C ASN A 14 7.38 -7.29 3.70
N LEU A 15 6.78 -6.46 2.85
CA LEU A 15 6.17 -5.19 3.25
C LEU A 15 4.69 -5.42 3.56
N ALA A 16 4.32 -5.32 4.84
CA ALA A 16 2.93 -5.30 5.25
C ALA A 16 2.39 -3.87 5.24
N ILE A 17 1.23 -3.67 4.62
CA ILE A 17 0.52 -2.39 4.55
C ILE A 17 -0.86 -2.60 5.14
N LYS A 18 -1.27 -1.70 6.04
CA LYS A 18 -2.57 -1.72 6.70
C LYS A 18 -3.29 -0.40 6.50
N ALA A 19 -4.56 -0.49 6.11
CA ALA A 19 -5.49 0.63 6.14
C ALA A 19 -5.86 0.94 7.60
N MET A 20 -5.66 2.19 8.05
CA MET A 20 -6.12 2.60 9.38
C MET A 20 -7.64 2.39 9.51
N THR A 21 -8.10 1.97 10.69
CA THR A 21 -9.54 1.72 10.93
C THR A 21 -10.37 3.00 10.94
N THR A 22 -9.72 4.16 11.08
CA THR A 22 -10.35 5.49 11.02
C THR A 22 -10.55 6.00 9.61
N ASN A 23 -10.13 5.25 8.59
CA ASN A 23 -10.32 5.59 7.19
C ASN A 23 -11.80 5.56 6.84
N ALA A 24 -12.27 6.60 6.14
CA ALA A 24 -13.68 6.75 5.77
C ALA A 24 -13.99 6.10 4.40
N GLY A 25 -12.98 5.99 3.55
CA GLY A 25 -13.03 5.48 2.19
C GLY A 25 -11.98 4.40 1.93
N ILE A 26 -11.87 4.07 0.65
CA ILE A 26 -11.09 2.94 0.17
C ILE A 26 -9.66 3.35 -0.12
N ILE A 27 -8.71 2.47 0.18
CA ILE A 27 -7.32 2.62 -0.24
C ILE A 27 -7.03 1.71 -1.42
N TYR A 28 -6.45 2.30 -2.46
CA TYR A 28 -5.96 1.60 -3.65
C TYR A 28 -4.44 1.52 -3.61
N ILE A 29 -3.91 0.31 -3.82
CA ILE A 29 -2.48 0.01 -3.79
C ILE A 29 -2.05 -0.46 -5.18
N GLY A 30 -1.15 0.28 -5.82
CA GLY A 30 -0.61 -0.06 -7.14
C GLY A 30 0.92 -0.01 -7.19
N TYR A 31 1.51 -0.53 -8.28
CA TYR A 31 2.97 -0.53 -8.50
C TYR A 31 3.48 0.68 -9.30
N SER A 32 2.57 1.57 -9.71
CA SER A 32 2.85 2.84 -10.38
C SER A 32 1.76 3.85 -10.02
N SER A 33 2.04 5.14 -10.23
CA SER A 33 1.02 6.17 -10.04
C SER A 33 -0.25 5.92 -10.86
N ALA A 34 -0.13 5.35 -12.06
CA ALA A 34 -1.26 5.12 -12.95
C ALA A 34 -2.12 3.93 -12.52
N THR A 35 -1.48 2.90 -11.95
CA THR A 35 -2.17 1.68 -11.51
C THR A 35 -2.80 1.85 -10.13
N ALA A 36 -2.24 2.72 -9.29
CA ALA A 36 -2.85 3.05 -8.00
C ALA A 36 -4.12 3.90 -8.14
N LEU A 37 -4.36 4.54 -9.29
CA LEU A 37 -5.63 5.22 -9.54
C LEU A 37 -6.75 4.19 -9.66
N ASN A 38 -7.91 4.49 -9.06
CA ASN A 38 -9.16 3.73 -9.21
C ASN A 38 -9.79 3.86 -10.62
N THR A 39 -8.96 3.75 -11.64
CA THR A 39 -9.34 3.82 -13.06
C THR A 39 -8.80 2.64 -13.86
N ASN A 40 -8.03 1.76 -13.22
CA ASN A 40 -7.48 0.54 -13.83
C ASN A 40 -7.96 -0.72 -13.07
N SER A 41 -7.55 -1.92 -13.48
CA SER A 41 -7.83 -3.19 -12.78
C SER A 41 -6.63 -3.75 -12.00
N ASP A 42 -5.44 -3.18 -12.20
CA ASP A 42 -4.18 -3.71 -11.67
C ASP A 42 -3.79 -3.05 -10.34
N TYR A 43 -4.66 -3.17 -9.35
CA TYR A 43 -4.43 -2.70 -7.98
C TYR A 43 -4.99 -3.67 -6.95
N PHE A 44 -4.56 -3.50 -5.70
CA PHE A 44 -5.24 -4.05 -4.54
C PHE A 44 -6.13 -2.99 -3.90
N THR A 45 -7.25 -3.46 -3.36
CA THR A 45 -8.20 -2.64 -2.62
C THR A 45 -8.09 -3.01 -1.14
N LEU A 46 -7.91 -2.02 -0.27
CA LEU A 46 -8.05 -2.21 1.18
C LEU A 46 -9.22 -1.37 1.70
N TYR A 47 -10.16 -2.05 2.36
CA TYR A 47 -11.16 -1.41 3.20
C TYR A 47 -10.55 -1.03 4.57
N PRO A 48 -11.19 -0.14 5.34
CA PRO A 48 -10.70 0.25 6.66
C PRO A 48 -10.43 -0.96 7.56
N GLY A 49 -9.20 -1.04 8.09
CA GLY A 49 -8.75 -2.13 8.96
C GLY A 49 -8.18 -3.36 8.24
N GLU A 50 -8.28 -3.44 6.92
CA GLU A 50 -7.66 -4.52 6.14
C GLU A 50 -6.16 -4.29 5.94
N SER A 51 -5.46 -5.38 5.61
CA SER A 51 -4.04 -5.37 5.35
C SER A 51 -3.65 -6.30 4.21
N ILE A 52 -2.55 -5.98 3.56
CA ILE A 52 -1.89 -6.82 2.56
C ILE A 52 -0.41 -6.95 2.88
N SER A 53 0.17 -8.11 2.57
CA SER A 53 1.62 -8.34 2.64
C SER A 53 2.16 -8.50 1.22
N LEU A 54 3.24 -7.76 0.91
CA LEU A 54 3.82 -7.66 -0.43
C LEU A 54 5.27 -8.14 -0.41
N ASN A 55 5.58 -9.10 -1.29
CA ASN A 55 6.95 -9.52 -1.53
C ASN A 55 7.61 -8.62 -2.58
N ILE A 56 8.33 -7.60 -2.12
CA ILE A 56 9.00 -6.58 -2.96
C ILE A 56 10.34 -6.22 -2.34
N THR A 57 11.22 -5.57 -3.11
CA THR A 57 12.59 -5.21 -2.67
C THR A 57 12.71 -3.79 -2.10
N ASN A 58 11.72 -2.93 -2.31
CA ASN A 58 11.70 -1.57 -1.78
C ASN A 58 10.28 -1.04 -1.66
N ALA A 59 9.98 -0.31 -0.59
CA ALA A 59 8.67 0.31 -0.40
C ALA A 59 8.33 1.33 -1.49
N ASN A 60 9.32 2.00 -2.09
CA ASN A 60 9.06 2.98 -3.16
C ASN A 60 8.48 2.37 -4.44
N LEU A 61 8.40 1.05 -4.56
CA LEU A 61 7.67 0.39 -5.65
C LEU A 61 6.15 0.48 -5.47
N VAL A 62 5.68 0.92 -4.30
CA VAL A 62 4.26 1.01 -3.95
C VAL A 62 3.76 2.45 -4.07
N TRP A 63 2.59 2.58 -4.68
CA TRP A 63 1.81 3.80 -4.79
C TRP A 63 0.46 3.61 -4.11
N ILE A 64 0.05 4.59 -3.32
CA ILE A 64 -1.18 4.60 -2.55
C ILE A 64 -2.09 5.70 -3.09
N ASP A 65 -3.33 5.38 -3.46
CA ASP A 65 -4.36 6.37 -3.72
C ASP A 65 -5.48 6.23 -2.67
N ALA A 66 -5.76 7.31 -1.97
CA ALA A 66 -6.74 7.39 -0.90
C ALA A 66 -7.82 8.40 -1.30
N GLU A 67 -9.09 8.06 -1.08
CA GLU A 67 -10.22 8.89 -1.49
C GLU A 67 -10.33 10.17 -0.64
N SER A 68 -10.03 10.14 0.67
CA SER A 68 -9.95 11.36 1.49
C SER A 68 -9.43 11.17 2.93
N GLY A 69 -8.38 11.91 3.34
CA GLY A 69 -7.99 12.04 4.76
C GLY A 69 -7.57 10.73 5.45
N GLU A 70 -7.27 9.70 4.66
CA GLU A 70 -7.04 8.32 5.09
C GLU A 70 -5.55 8.04 5.22
N GLY A 71 -5.19 7.32 6.29
CA GLY A 71 -3.83 6.93 6.59
C GLY A 71 -3.60 5.45 6.35
N ILE A 72 -2.38 5.10 5.98
CA ILE A 72 -1.87 3.74 6.10
C ILE A 72 -0.80 3.68 7.17
N GLU A 73 -0.59 2.49 7.71
CA GLU A 73 0.63 2.12 8.41
C GLU A 73 1.31 1.00 7.63
N TYR A 74 2.64 0.97 7.62
CA TYR A 74 3.38 -0.12 7.01
C TYR A 74 4.58 -0.54 7.85
N ILE A 75 4.88 -1.83 7.81
CA ILE A 75 6.00 -2.45 8.51
C ILE A 75 6.68 -3.48 7.60
N THR A 76 7.93 -3.80 7.91
CA THR A 76 8.60 -4.99 7.35
C THR A 76 8.39 -6.17 8.27
N GLU A 77 7.94 -7.31 7.75
CA GLU A 77 7.70 -8.53 8.52
C GLU A 77 8.39 -9.75 7.89
N GLN A 78 8.63 -10.77 8.70
CA GLN A 78 9.14 -12.08 8.29
C GLN A 78 8.03 -13.11 8.53
N ASP A 79 7.69 -13.89 7.50
CA ASP A 79 6.77 -15.03 7.61
C ASP A 79 7.43 -16.26 8.27
#